data_AF-A0A0R3L8Z7-F1
#
_entry.id   AF-A0A0R3L8Z7-F1
#
_cell.length_a   1.000
_cell.length_b   1.000
_cell.length_c   1.000
_cell.angle_alpha   90.00
_cell.angle_beta   90.00
_cell.angle_gamma   90.00
#
_symmetry.space_group_name_H-M   'P 1'
#
loop_
_entity.id
_entity.type
_entity.pdbx_description
1 polymer ?
#
loop_
_entity_poly.entity_id
_entity_poly.type
_entity_poly.pdbx_seq_one_letter_code
_entity_poly.pdbx_strand_id
1 'polypeptide(L)'
;MSQASASPLVAPRITARAFFVSERLNMSGLERGDVLATIPLAFRVNANGIAILFRYGVVVLIGLNALEEEEFLRGLEHRMTGKLARRDEEIAIIELAPEKEDQIPPGGPICLQSLSPDRLILIGEALAKSVVLARHEREVASVFDTTEPFARELARSGRMRGSRRSILQNIGNALLVRHRVSGPVEVGEKPDVLWDKPHLERLYARLEDEYELKERAESLNGKLAVIAESAQVLTDIIDTRRSLRLEVIIVLLILFEVLVTIYQLAMGRHS
;
A
#
# COMPACT_ATOMS: atom_id res chain seq x y z
N MET A 1 20.95 42.94 -39.69
CA MET A 1 19.74 42.74 -38.86
C MET A 1 19.75 41.29 -38.41
N SER A 2 20.42 41.00 -37.30
CA SER A 2 20.53 39.66 -36.73
C SER A 2 19.39 39.48 -35.74
N GLN A 3 18.43 38.60 -36.04
CA GLN A 3 17.39 38.21 -35.09
C GLN A 3 18.07 37.38 -34.00
N ALA A 4 18.14 37.94 -32.80
CA ALA A 4 18.50 37.19 -31.61
C ALA A 4 17.30 36.27 -31.29
N SER A 5 17.48 34.97 -31.46
CA SER A 5 16.57 33.95 -30.94
C SER A 5 16.40 34.16 -29.43
N ALA A 6 15.22 34.62 -29.02
CA ALA A 6 14.84 34.63 -27.62
C ALA A 6 14.89 33.18 -27.12
N SER A 7 15.75 32.90 -26.15
CA SER A 7 15.69 31.65 -25.40
C SER A 7 14.30 31.54 -24.78
N PRO A 8 13.60 30.39 -24.88
CA PRO A 8 12.31 30.25 -24.22
C PRO A 8 12.55 30.45 -22.72
N LEU A 9 11.89 31.45 -22.13
CA LEU A 9 11.86 31.66 -20.68
C LEU A 9 11.47 30.33 -20.04
N VAL A 10 12.39 29.72 -19.28
CA VAL A 10 12.13 28.47 -18.56
C VAL A 10 10.97 28.77 -17.61
N ALA A 11 9.81 28.15 -17.87
CA ALA A 11 8.65 28.26 -17.01
C ALA A 11 9.03 27.86 -15.57
N PRO A 12 8.55 28.57 -14.54
CA PRO A 12 8.94 28.27 -13.18
C PRO A 12 8.46 26.86 -12.82
N ARG A 13 9.41 26.05 -12.34
CA ARG A 13 9.19 24.66 -11.94
C ARG A 13 9.25 24.54 -10.42
N ILE A 14 8.35 23.75 -9.86
CA ILE A 14 8.35 23.38 -8.45
C ILE A 14 8.31 21.86 -8.33
N THR A 15 8.97 21.33 -7.31
CA THR A 15 8.99 19.90 -7.04
C THR A 15 7.89 19.55 -6.04
N ALA A 16 7.19 18.46 -6.29
CA ALA A 16 6.30 17.80 -5.33
C ALA A 16 6.91 16.44 -4.98
N ARG A 17 7.04 16.14 -3.68
CA ARG A 17 7.51 14.85 -3.19
C ARG A 17 6.50 14.27 -2.21
N ALA A 18 6.03 13.06 -2.47
CA ALA A 18 5.23 12.30 -1.53
C ALA A 18 6.10 11.29 -0.80
N PHE A 19 5.94 11.20 0.52
CA PHE A 19 6.67 10.28 1.38
C PHE A 19 5.69 9.41 2.14
N PHE A 20 5.82 8.10 2.01
CA PHE A 20 5.13 7.16 2.89
C PHE A 20 5.98 6.91 4.14
N VAL A 21 5.59 7.52 5.27
CA VAL A 21 6.46 7.65 6.45
C VAL A 21 6.07 6.76 7.62
N SER A 22 4.80 6.34 7.69
CA SER A 22 4.27 5.52 8.79
C SER A 22 2.98 4.83 8.40
N GLU A 23 2.55 3.79 9.12
CA GLU A 23 1.22 3.19 8.90
C GLU A 23 0.07 4.13 9.29
N ARG A 24 0.29 5.02 10.26
CA ARG A 24 -0.69 6.04 10.68
C ARG A 24 0.00 7.31 11.14
N LEU A 25 -0.60 8.44 10.77
CA LEU A 25 -0.15 9.77 11.18
C LEU A 25 -1.20 10.49 12.03
N ASN A 26 -0.82 10.94 13.22
CA ASN A 26 -1.69 11.73 14.08
C ASN A 26 -1.60 13.24 13.74
N MET A 27 -2.67 13.74 13.13
CA MET A 27 -2.76 15.13 12.68
C MET A 27 -3.35 16.10 13.72
N SER A 28 -3.74 15.60 14.90
CA SER A 28 -4.42 16.40 15.92
C SER A 28 -3.54 17.56 16.39
N GLY A 29 -4.08 18.78 16.36
CA GLY A 29 -3.35 19.98 16.77
C GLY A 29 -2.25 20.44 15.81
N LEU A 30 -2.26 19.98 14.55
CA LEU A 30 -1.42 20.54 13.47
C LEU A 30 -2.12 21.66 12.69
N GLU A 31 -3.41 21.90 12.93
CA GLU A 31 -4.17 22.99 12.33
C GLU A 31 -3.60 24.33 12.84
N ARG A 32 -2.78 24.98 12.01
CA ARG A 32 -2.18 26.31 12.26
C ARG A 32 -3.06 27.40 11.63
N GLY A 33 -2.64 28.68 11.74
CA GLY A 33 -3.30 29.81 11.09
C GLY A 33 -3.33 29.75 9.56
N ASP A 34 -2.43 28.98 8.92
CA ASP A 34 -2.26 28.91 7.46
C ASP A 34 -2.85 27.63 6.82
N VAL A 35 -3.95 27.11 7.39
CA VAL A 35 -4.66 25.93 6.85
C VAL A 35 -5.33 26.28 5.51
N LEU A 36 -5.09 25.42 4.51
CA LEU A 36 -5.64 25.50 3.16
C LEU A 36 -6.82 24.54 2.99
N ALA A 37 -6.76 23.35 3.60
CA ALA A 37 -7.83 22.36 3.64
C ALA A 37 -7.67 21.46 4.88
N THR A 38 -8.78 20.89 5.36
CA THR A 38 -8.79 19.98 6.51
C THR A 38 -8.88 18.51 6.11
N ILE A 39 -9.33 18.23 4.88
CA ILE A 39 -9.47 16.88 4.32
C ILE A 39 -8.94 16.91 2.87
N PRO A 40 -7.70 16.44 2.63
CA PRO A 40 -6.65 16.10 3.60
C PRO A 40 -6.14 17.38 4.30
N LEU A 41 -5.39 17.22 5.41
CA LEU A 41 -4.87 18.39 6.12
C LEU A 41 -3.75 19.05 5.31
N ALA A 42 -4.06 20.17 4.67
CA ALA A 42 -3.13 20.94 3.86
C ALA A 42 -2.88 22.31 4.50
N PHE A 43 -1.63 22.73 4.60
CA PHE A 43 -1.25 24.05 5.13
C PHE A 43 0.07 24.54 4.55
N ARG A 44 0.32 25.85 4.63
CA ARG A 44 1.59 26.44 4.20
C ARG A 44 2.70 26.19 5.21
N VAL A 45 3.88 25.79 4.73
CA VAL A 45 5.08 25.60 5.55
C VAL A 45 5.95 26.86 5.56
N ASN A 46 6.09 27.50 4.39
CA ASN A 46 6.78 28.77 4.20
C ASN A 46 6.04 29.59 3.11
N ALA A 47 6.65 30.67 2.60
CA ALA A 47 6.02 31.53 1.58
C ALA A 47 5.54 30.78 0.33
N ASN A 48 6.30 29.78 -0.12
CA ASN A 48 6.07 29.06 -1.38
C ASN A 48 5.79 27.56 -1.21
N GLY A 49 5.98 27.04 0.01
CA GLY A 49 5.96 25.63 0.34
C GLY A 49 4.65 25.20 0.98
N ILE A 50 4.12 24.06 0.55
CA ILE A 50 2.89 23.47 1.08
C ILE A 50 3.17 22.06 1.59
N ALA A 51 2.58 21.72 2.73
CA ALA A 51 2.52 20.35 3.21
C ALA A 51 1.07 19.86 3.19
N ILE A 52 0.89 18.63 2.71
CA ILE A 52 -0.39 17.93 2.68
C ILE A 52 -0.20 16.62 3.46
N LEU A 53 -0.98 16.43 4.51
CA LEU A 53 -0.87 15.31 5.43
C LEU A 53 -2.08 14.40 5.30
N PHE A 54 -1.79 13.10 5.22
CA PHE A 54 -2.79 12.06 5.09
C PHE A 54 -2.76 11.15 6.32
N ARG A 55 -3.94 10.77 6.82
CA ARG A 55 -4.09 9.97 8.06
C ARG A 55 -3.45 8.59 7.95
N TYR A 56 -3.45 8.04 6.74
CA TYR A 56 -2.79 6.79 6.37
C TYR A 56 -1.27 6.91 6.24
N GLY A 57 -0.69 8.03 6.70
CA GLY A 57 0.75 8.15 6.92
C GLY A 57 1.58 8.55 5.71
N VAL A 58 0.94 9.19 4.74
CA VAL A 58 1.63 9.89 3.66
C VAL A 58 1.75 11.38 3.96
N VAL A 59 2.89 11.95 3.58
CA VAL A 59 3.19 13.38 3.64
C VAL A 59 3.60 13.83 2.25
N VAL A 60 2.90 14.81 1.67
CA VAL A 60 3.29 15.43 0.40
C VAL A 60 3.81 16.83 0.66
N LEU A 61 5.02 17.10 0.19
CA LEU A 61 5.71 18.38 0.32
C LEU A 61 5.91 18.97 -1.07
N ILE A 62 5.42 20.19 -1.28
CA ILE A 62 5.46 20.87 -2.57
C ILE A 62 6.21 22.18 -2.41
N GLY A 63 7.25 22.41 -3.21
CA GLY A 63 8.01 23.66 -3.21
C GLY A 63 8.96 23.84 -2.03
N LEU A 64 9.27 22.76 -1.29
CA LEU A 64 10.28 22.75 -0.23
C LEU A 64 11.63 22.29 -0.80
N ASN A 65 12.72 22.73 -0.17
CA ASN A 65 14.05 22.17 -0.44
C ASN A 65 14.34 20.95 0.45
N ALA A 66 15.38 20.17 0.13
CA ALA A 66 15.68 18.92 0.83
C ALA A 66 15.94 19.09 2.35
N LEU A 67 16.47 20.25 2.79
CA LEU A 67 16.68 20.52 4.22
C LEU A 67 15.33 20.78 4.92
N GLU A 68 14.49 21.62 4.33
CA GLU A 68 13.15 21.91 4.83
C GLU A 68 12.28 20.63 4.89
N GLU A 69 12.42 19.76 3.89
CA GLU A 69 11.73 18.47 3.85
C GLU A 69 12.14 17.58 5.03
N GLU A 70 13.45 17.39 5.26
CA GLU A 70 13.93 16.54 6.36
C GLU A 70 13.57 17.13 7.73
N GLU A 71 13.68 18.45 7.90
CA GLU A 71 13.26 19.13 9.14
C GLU A 71 11.76 18.95 9.41
N PHE A 72 10.93 19.08 8.38
CA PHE A 72 9.49 18.88 8.49
C PHE A 72 9.15 17.43 8.87
N LEU A 73 9.75 16.45 8.19
CA LEU A 73 9.54 15.03 8.47
C LEU A 73 10.01 14.64 9.87
N ARG A 74 11.16 15.17 10.30
CA ARG A 74 11.69 14.97 11.67
C ARG A 74 10.74 15.53 12.73
N GLY A 75 10.10 16.68 12.46
CA GLY A 75 9.09 17.27 13.33
C GLY A 75 7.83 16.39 13.50
N LEU A 76 7.52 15.56 12.51
CA LEU A 76 6.36 14.64 12.54
C LEU A 76 6.64 13.31 13.24
N GLU A 77 7.90 12.99 13.59
CA GLU A 77 8.28 11.67 14.08
C GLU A 77 7.49 11.18 15.31
N HIS A 78 7.13 12.08 16.22
CA HIS A 78 6.39 11.75 17.46
C HIS A 78 4.90 11.47 17.19
N ARG A 79 4.43 11.77 15.97
CA ARG A 79 3.05 11.60 15.51
C ARG A 79 2.88 10.37 14.63
N MET A 80 3.99 9.72 14.27
CA MET A 80 4.03 8.54 13.42
C MET A 80 3.85 7.27 14.25
N THR A 81 2.89 6.44 13.86
CA THR A 81 2.69 5.09 14.43
C THR A 81 3.00 4.04 13.38
N GLY A 82 3.77 3.01 13.74
CA GLY A 82 4.26 2.01 12.78
C GLY A 82 5.27 2.61 11.80
N LYS A 83 6.37 3.16 12.32
CA LYS A 83 7.44 3.73 11.48
C LYS A 83 8.01 2.66 10.55
N LEU A 84 8.20 3.01 9.29
CA LEU A 84 8.76 2.12 8.28
C LEU A 84 10.30 2.17 8.30
N ALA A 85 10.94 1.02 8.12
CA ALA A 85 12.41 0.92 8.06
C ALA A 85 12.99 1.62 6.82
N ARG A 86 12.22 1.66 5.72
CA ARG A 86 12.54 2.38 4.49
C ARG A 86 11.35 3.23 4.11
N ARG A 87 11.58 4.53 3.89
CA ARG A 87 10.59 5.46 3.36
C ARG A 87 10.47 5.20 1.87
N ASP A 88 9.24 5.05 1.39
CA ASP A 88 8.95 5.03 -0.03
C ASP A 88 8.59 6.46 -0.46
N GLU A 89 9.07 6.87 -1.63
CA GLU A 89 8.87 8.22 -2.14
C GLU A 89 8.40 8.22 -3.59
N GLU A 90 7.64 9.25 -3.95
CA GLU A 90 7.18 9.56 -5.31
C GLU A 90 7.51 11.03 -5.58
N ILE A 91 8.00 11.34 -6.79
CA ILE A 91 8.45 12.69 -7.14
C ILE A 91 7.75 13.14 -8.41
N ALA A 92 7.21 14.37 -8.40
CA ALA A 92 6.70 15.02 -9.58
C ALA A 92 7.28 16.43 -9.74
N ILE A 93 7.42 16.84 -11.00
CA ILE A 93 7.76 18.21 -11.36
C ILE A 93 6.48 18.89 -11.82
N ILE A 94 6.18 20.04 -11.23
CA ILE A 94 5.06 20.88 -11.62
C ILE A 94 5.62 22.09 -12.36
N GLU A 95 5.07 22.39 -13.54
CA GLU A 95 5.47 23.51 -14.38
C GLU A 95 4.31 24.50 -14.51
N LEU A 96 4.56 25.78 -14.22
CA LEU A 96 3.55 26.82 -14.40
C LEU A 96 3.47 27.25 -15.87
N ALA A 97 2.36 26.95 -16.52
CA ALA A 97 2.07 27.26 -17.91
C ALA A 97 0.76 28.07 -18.00
N PRO A 98 0.78 29.40 -17.73
CA PRO A 98 -0.44 30.20 -17.60
C PRO A 98 -1.23 30.32 -18.90
N GLU A 99 -0.57 30.16 -20.04
CA GLU A 99 -1.15 30.27 -21.39
C GLU A 99 -1.76 28.95 -21.92
N LYS A 100 -1.66 27.84 -21.17
CA LYS A 100 -2.09 26.50 -21.62
C LYS A 100 -3.12 25.92 -20.67
N GLU A 101 -4.04 25.09 -21.15
CA GLU A 101 -4.84 24.25 -20.25
C GLU A 101 -3.97 23.30 -19.43
N ASP A 102 -4.48 22.95 -18.24
CA ASP A 102 -3.86 21.97 -17.35
C ASP A 102 -3.61 20.66 -18.11
N GLN A 103 -2.34 20.23 -18.17
CA GLN A 103 -1.87 19.15 -19.03
C GLN A 103 -0.83 18.30 -18.30
N ILE A 104 -0.86 17.00 -18.55
CA ILE A 104 0.07 16.04 -17.99
C ILE A 104 0.60 15.24 -19.18
N PRO A 105 1.76 15.62 -19.74
CA PRO A 105 2.41 14.86 -20.80
C PRO A 105 3.01 13.57 -20.22
N PRO A 106 2.95 12.44 -20.94
CA PRO A 106 3.48 11.17 -20.47
C PRO A 106 4.96 11.27 -20.05
N GLY A 107 5.25 10.96 -18.79
CA GLY A 107 6.61 11.02 -18.23
C GLY A 107 7.22 12.43 -18.15
N GLY A 108 6.41 13.47 -18.33
CA GLY A 108 6.83 14.87 -18.26
C GLY A 108 6.27 15.61 -17.03
N PRO A 109 6.49 16.94 -16.95
CA PRO A 109 6.02 17.72 -15.81
C PRO A 109 4.50 17.94 -15.85
N ILE A 110 3.87 18.02 -14.69
CA ILE A 110 2.47 18.42 -14.52
C ILE A 110 2.37 19.91 -14.83
N CYS A 111 1.82 20.26 -15.99
CA CYS A 111 1.65 21.63 -16.44
C CYS A 111 0.34 22.20 -15.89
N LEU A 112 0.42 23.27 -15.10
CA LEU A 112 -0.73 23.95 -14.51
C LEU A 112 -0.88 25.38 -15.02
N GLN A 113 -2.11 25.82 -15.23
CA GLN A 113 -2.46 27.23 -15.48
C GLN A 113 -2.10 28.14 -14.32
N SER A 114 -2.28 27.65 -13.09
CA SER A 114 -1.93 28.39 -11.88
C SER A 114 -1.60 27.45 -10.72
N LEU A 115 -0.77 27.94 -9.79
CA LEU A 115 -0.42 27.24 -8.56
C LEU A 115 -1.48 27.49 -7.45
N SER A 116 -2.76 27.29 -7.77
CA SER A 116 -3.82 27.40 -6.76
C SER A 116 -3.68 26.28 -5.73
N PRO A 117 -3.98 26.53 -4.43
CA PRO A 117 -4.02 25.49 -3.39
C PRO A 117 -4.82 24.28 -3.85
N ASP A 118 -5.96 24.55 -4.48
CA ASP A 118 -6.82 23.69 -5.28
C ASP A 118 -6.13 22.55 -6.01
N ARG A 119 -5.37 22.97 -7.02
CA ARG A 119 -4.66 22.09 -7.95
C ARG A 119 -3.52 21.35 -7.25
N LEU A 120 -2.84 22.02 -6.32
CA LEU A 120 -1.74 21.43 -5.55
C LEU A 120 -2.24 20.32 -4.61
N ILE A 121 -3.42 20.49 -4.01
CA ILE A 121 -4.08 19.45 -3.21
C ILE A 121 -4.42 18.24 -4.07
N LEU A 122 -4.99 18.44 -5.27
CA LEU A 122 -5.30 17.33 -6.18
C LEU A 122 -4.06 16.57 -6.66
N ILE A 123 -2.94 17.27 -6.90
CA ILE A 123 -1.66 16.61 -7.18
C ILE A 123 -1.20 15.83 -5.95
N GLY A 124 -1.31 16.40 -4.75
CA GLY A 124 -1.00 15.70 -3.51
C GLY A 124 -1.81 14.43 -3.31
N GLU A 125 -3.11 14.46 -3.60
CA GLU A 125 -3.99 13.28 -3.60
C GLU A 125 -3.49 12.18 -4.53
N ALA A 126 -3.20 12.52 -5.79
CA ALA A 126 -2.73 11.55 -6.77
C ALA A 126 -1.36 10.95 -6.39
N LEU A 127 -0.42 11.79 -5.96
CA LEU A 127 0.90 11.33 -5.51
C LEU A 127 0.82 10.47 -4.26
N ALA A 128 -0.07 10.81 -3.32
CA ALA A 128 -0.25 10.04 -2.11
C ALA A 128 -0.81 8.64 -2.40
N LYS A 129 -1.78 8.54 -3.32
CA LYS A 129 -2.28 7.25 -3.81
C LYS A 129 -1.18 6.46 -4.53
N SER A 130 -0.37 7.11 -5.39
CA SER A 130 0.73 6.43 -6.11
C SER A 130 1.75 5.79 -5.17
N VAL A 131 2.23 6.55 -4.16
CA VAL A 131 3.27 6.05 -3.24
C VAL A 131 2.76 4.89 -2.36
N VAL A 132 1.49 4.94 -1.95
CA VAL A 132 0.84 3.86 -1.20
C VAL A 132 0.68 2.60 -2.05
N LEU A 133 0.21 2.75 -3.30
CA LEU A 133 0.12 1.63 -4.24
C LEU A 133 1.48 1.00 -4.48
N ALA A 134 2.51 1.81 -4.73
CA ALA A 134 3.88 1.34 -4.95
C ALA A 134 4.39 0.53 -3.75
N ARG A 135 4.10 0.95 -2.52
CA ARG A 135 4.45 0.21 -1.31
C ARG A 135 3.77 -1.15 -1.27
N HIS A 136 2.45 -1.19 -1.41
CA HIS A 136 1.69 -2.43 -1.28
C HIS A 136 1.99 -3.41 -2.40
N GLU A 137 2.28 -2.93 -3.61
CA GLU A 137 2.76 -3.77 -4.70
C GLU A 137 4.07 -4.48 -4.33
N ARG A 138 5.03 -3.77 -3.72
CA ARG A 138 6.30 -4.39 -3.23
C ARG A 138 6.05 -5.39 -2.11
N GLU A 139 5.16 -5.08 -1.17
CA GLU A 139 4.80 -5.99 -0.08
C GLU A 139 4.18 -7.28 -0.62
N VAL A 140 3.23 -7.17 -1.55
CA VAL A 140 2.61 -8.33 -2.20
C VAL A 140 3.61 -9.10 -3.04
N ALA A 141 4.47 -8.43 -3.82
CA ALA A 141 5.51 -9.10 -4.60
C ALA A 141 6.44 -9.96 -3.72
N SER A 142 6.84 -9.45 -2.55
CA SER A 142 7.69 -10.21 -1.62
C SER A 142 7.03 -11.50 -1.09
N VAL A 143 5.69 -11.52 -0.99
CA VAL A 143 4.95 -12.74 -0.62
C VAL A 143 4.97 -13.75 -1.76
N PHE A 144 4.82 -13.31 -3.01
CA PHE A 144 4.91 -14.19 -4.17
C PHE A 144 6.32 -14.77 -4.32
N ASP A 145 7.37 -13.95 -4.22
CA ASP A 145 8.77 -14.38 -4.33
C ASP A 145 9.13 -15.46 -3.30
N THR A 146 8.55 -15.38 -2.11
CA THR A 146 8.76 -16.39 -1.06
C THR A 146 7.87 -17.61 -1.22
N THR A 147 6.70 -17.51 -1.85
CA THR A 147 5.72 -18.61 -1.97
C THR A 147 5.95 -19.45 -3.24
N GLU A 148 6.38 -18.85 -4.34
CA GLU A 148 6.58 -19.52 -5.63
C GLU A 148 7.55 -20.72 -5.56
N PRO A 149 8.72 -20.64 -4.90
CA PRO A 149 9.63 -21.77 -4.80
C PRO A 149 9.00 -22.98 -4.10
N PHE A 150 8.17 -22.75 -3.08
CA PHE A 150 7.47 -23.81 -2.36
C PHE A 150 6.36 -24.45 -3.20
N ALA A 151 5.59 -23.65 -3.94
CA ALA A 151 4.57 -24.18 -4.86
C ALA A 151 5.23 -25.08 -5.93
N ARG A 152 6.39 -24.65 -6.46
CA ARG A 152 7.17 -25.41 -7.43
C ARG A 152 7.74 -26.71 -6.85
N GLU A 153 8.22 -26.70 -5.61
CA GLU A 153 8.70 -27.91 -4.94
C GLU A 153 7.56 -28.89 -4.63
N LEU A 154 6.40 -28.40 -4.20
CA LEU A 154 5.21 -29.22 -3.96
C LEU A 154 4.74 -29.89 -5.25
N ALA A 155 4.68 -29.15 -6.36
CA ALA A 155 4.31 -29.70 -7.67
C ALA A 155 5.28 -30.78 -8.17
N ARG A 156 6.58 -30.66 -7.87
CA ARG A 156 7.61 -31.61 -8.31
C ARG A 156 7.72 -32.86 -7.44
N SER A 157 7.59 -32.71 -6.12
CA SER A 157 7.95 -33.76 -5.16
C SER A 157 6.78 -34.34 -4.38
N GLY A 158 5.60 -33.71 -4.45
CA GLY A 158 4.43 -34.04 -3.62
C GLY A 158 4.67 -33.86 -2.11
N ARG A 159 5.84 -33.34 -1.70
CA ARG A 159 6.27 -33.20 -0.31
C ARG A 159 6.95 -31.84 -0.12
N MET A 160 6.38 -30.97 0.72
CA MET A 160 7.03 -29.71 1.07
C MET A 160 8.22 -29.95 2.00
N ARG A 161 9.45 -29.61 1.59
CA ARG A 161 10.63 -29.51 2.47
C ARG A 161 10.86 -28.04 2.88
N GLY A 162 9.81 -27.42 3.42
CA GLY A 162 9.85 -26.11 4.05
C GLY A 162 9.06 -26.14 5.36
N SER A 163 9.38 -25.24 6.31
CA SER A 163 8.58 -25.14 7.54
C SER A 163 7.19 -24.65 7.15
N ARG A 164 6.18 -25.53 7.15
CA ARG A 164 4.75 -25.22 6.94
C ARG A 164 4.30 -23.94 7.66
N ARG A 165 4.92 -23.68 8.83
CA ARG A 165 4.76 -22.48 9.63
C ARG A 165 5.17 -21.18 8.92
N SER A 166 6.27 -21.19 8.15
CA SER A 166 6.75 -20.02 7.39
C SER A 166 5.78 -19.61 6.29
N ILE A 167 5.17 -20.58 5.61
CA ILE A 167 4.18 -20.30 4.55
C ILE A 167 2.89 -19.73 5.18
N LEU A 168 2.42 -20.33 6.27
CA LEU A 168 1.29 -19.80 7.04
C LEU A 168 1.55 -18.38 7.55
N GLN A 169 2.79 -18.08 7.96
CA GLN A 169 3.18 -16.71 8.34
C GLN A 169 3.15 -15.75 7.15
N ASN A 170 3.67 -16.13 5.98
CA ASN A 170 3.69 -15.26 4.80
C ASN A 170 2.28 -15.00 4.25
N ILE A 171 1.45 -16.04 4.23
CA ILE A 171 0.03 -15.94 3.88
C ILE A 171 -0.71 -15.07 4.89
N GLY A 172 -0.47 -15.28 6.19
CA GLY A 172 -1.03 -14.43 7.25
C GLY A 172 -0.63 -12.96 7.07
N ASN A 173 0.63 -12.69 6.73
CA ASN A 173 1.11 -11.34 6.44
C ASN A 173 0.40 -10.73 5.22
N ALA A 174 0.21 -11.49 4.14
CA ALA A 174 -0.53 -11.02 2.97
C ALA A 174 -2.01 -10.75 3.27
N LEU A 175 -2.65 -11.58 4.11
CA LEU A 175 -4.02 -11.33 4.58
C LEU A 175 -4.10 -10.09 5.47
N LEU A 176 -3.08 -9.83 6.30
CA LEU A 176 -2.97 -8.58 7.05
C LEU A 176 -2.74 -7.37 6.14
N VAL A 177 -1.97 -7.51 5.05
CA VAL A 177 -1.83 -6.48 4.02
C VAL A 177 -3.17 -6.24 3.34
N ARG A 178 -3.91 -7.30 2.94
CA ARG A 178 -5.27 -7.17 2.39
C ARG A 178 -6.20 -6.41 3.34
N HIS A 179 -6.20 -6.74 4.63
CA HIS A 179 -7.02 -6.01 5.62
C HIS A 179 -6.57 -4.54 5.78
N ARG A 180 -5.27 -4.24 5.62
CA ARG A 180 -4.77 -2.84 5.64
C ARG A 180 -5.13 -2.07 4.37
N VAL A 181 -4.99 -2.70 3.21
CA VAL A 181 -5.38 -2.16 1.89
C VAL A 181 -6.90 -2.03 1.76
N SER A 182 -7.66 -2.91 2.43
CA SER A 182 -9.13 -2.85 2.57
C SER A 182 -9.59 -2.01 3.78
N GLY A 183 -8.65 -1.47 4.56
CA GLY A 183 -8.91 -0.43 5.55
C GLY A 183 -9.28 0.87 4.82
N PRO A 184 -10.23 1.64 5.36
CA PRO A 184 -11.37 2.11 4.58
C PRO A 184 -11.01 3.12 3.49
N VAL A 185 -11.35 2.79 2.24
CA VAL A 185 -12.03 3.72 1.31
C VAL A 185 -11.22 4.90 0.73
N GLU A 186 -9.89 5.00 0.91
CA GLU A 186 -9.17 6.21 0.43
C GLU A 186 -8.69 6.18 -1.04
N VAL A 187 -8.54 5.01 -1.69
CA VAL A 187 -8.03 4.97 -3.08
C VAL A 187 -9.12 5.31 -4.10
N GLY A 188 -10.37 4.92 -3.85
CA GLY A 188 -11.49 5.05 -4.79
C GLY A 188 -12.40 6.26 -4.62
N GLU A 189 -12.28 7.02 -3.52
CA GLU A 189 -13.08 8.24 -3.34
C GLU A 189 -12.50 9.40 -4.15
N LYS A 190 -13.41 10.15 -4.80
CA LYS A 190 -13.07 11.41 -5.45
C LYS A 190 -12.62 12.40 -4.35
N PRO A 191 -11.52 13.15 -4.56
CA PRO A 191 -11.08 14.17 -3.62
C PRO A 191 -12.21 15.13 -3.26
N ASP A 192 -12.32 15.49 -1.97
CA ASP A 192 -13.40 16.34 -1.48
C ASP A 192 -13.48 17.70 -2.18
N VAL A 193 -12.30 18.22 -2.56
CA VAL A 193 -12.14 19.45 -3.35
C VAL A 193 -12.97 19.44 -4.64
N LEU A 194 -13.23 18.27 -5.24
CA LEU A 194 -14.00 18.15 -6.48
C LEU A 194 -15.49 18.40 -6.29
N TRP A 195 -16.04 18.23 -5.08
CA TRP A 195 -17.44 18.55 -4.79
C TRP A 195 -17.72 20.04 -4.98
N ASP A 196 -16.78 20.89 -4.54
CA ASP A 196 -16.88 22.34 -4.65
C ASP A 196 -16.39 22.87 -6.01
N LYS A 197 -15.48 22.14 -6.67
CA LYS A 197 -14.81 22.58 -7.90
C LYS A 197 -14.85 21.53 -9.02
N PRO A 198 -16.01 21.34 -9.68
CA PRO A 198 -16.17 20.37 -10.77
C PRO A 198 -15.23 20.61 -11.96
N HIS A 199 -14.80 21.86 -12.20
CA HIS A 199 -13.89 22.19 -13.28
C HIS A 199 -12.50 21.54 -13.14
N LEU A 200 -12.11 21.11 -11.92
CA LEU A 200 -10.86 20.42 -11.66
C LEU A 200 -10.95 18.91 -11.91
N GLU A 201 -12.14 18.36 -12.19
CA GLU A 201 -12.34 16.94 -12.44
C GLU A 201 -11.52 16.43 -13.63
N ARG A 202 -11.36 17.26 -14.67
CA ARG A 202 -10.51 16.94 -15.83
C ARG A 202 -9.03 16.81 -15.45
N LEU A 203 -8.53 17.69 -14.58
CA LEU A 203 -7.15 17.61 -14.10
C LEU A 203 -6.96 16.34 -13.28
N TYR A 204 -7.89 16.06 -12.35
CA TYR A 204 -7.80 14.87 -11.51
C TYR A 204 -7.89 13.58 -12.33
N ALA A 205 -8.77 13.48 -13.32
CA ALA A 205 -8.83 12.33 -14.22
C ALA A 205 -7.51 12.10 -14.96
N ARG A 206 -6.86 13.16 -15.47
CA ARG A 206 -5.54 13.05 -16.11
C ARG A 206 -4.45 12.58 -15.14
N LEU A 207 -4.51 13.00 -13.86
CA LEU A 207 -3.61 12.49 -12.83
C LEU A 207 -3.86 11.01 -12.55
N GLU A 208 -5.13 10.59 -12.44
CA GLU A 208 -5.46 9.17 -12.24
C GLU A 208 -4.94 8.29 -13.37
N ASP A 209 -5.06 8.76 -14.61
CA ASP A 209 -4.59 8.06 -15.80
C ASP A 209 -3.06 8.02 -15.87
N GLU A 210 -2.36 9.15 -15.67
CA GLU A 210 -0.88 9.20 -15.71
C GLU A 210 -0.24 8.30 -14.66
N TYR A 211 -0.81 8.24 -13.45
CA TYR A 211 -0.31 7.38 -12.36
C TYR A 211 -0.91 5.97 -12.35
N GLU A 212 -1.75 5.64 -13.34
CA GLU A 212 -2.44 4.36 -13.49
C GLU A 212 -3.16 3.91 -12.21
N LEU A 213 -3.71 4.85 -11.44
CA LEU A 213 -4.13 4.60 -10.05
C LEU A 213 -5.19 3.49 -9.95
N LYS A 214 -6.14 3.47 -10.91
CA LYS A 214 -7.21 2.46 -10.97
C LYS A 214 -6.68 1.09 -11.37
N GLU A 215 -5.92 1.03 -12.46
CA GLU A 215 -5.39 -0.23 -12.99
C GLU A 215 -4.44 -0.90 -12.00
N ARG A 216 -3.58 -0.12 -11.33
CA ARG A 216 -2.67 -0.60 -10.29
C ARG A 216 -3.43 -1.12 -9.07
N ALA A 217 -4.47 -0.42 -8.62
CA ALA A 217 -5.32 -0.88 -7.53
C ALA A 217 -6.06 -2.19 -7.86
N GLU A 218 -6.61 -2.32 -9.07
CA GLU A 218 -7.27 -3.52 -9.54
C GLU A 218 -6.30 -4.71 -9.65
N SER A 219 -5.12 -4.50 -10.23
CA SER A 219 -4.06 -5.50 -10.32
C SER A 219 -3.60 -5.99 -8.95
N LEU A 220 -3.41 -5.07 -8.00
CA LEU A 220 -3.06 -5.39 -6.62
C LEU A 220 -4.14 -6.22 -5.93
N ASN A 221 -5.41 -5.84 -6.07
CA ASN A 221 -6.54 -6.58 -5.51
C ASN A 221 -6.65 -7.99 -6.11
N GLY A 222 -6.43 -8.15 -7.41
CA GLY A 222 -6.37 -9.45 -8.07
C GLY A 222 -5.26 -10.35 -7.49
N LYS A 223 -4.05 -9.80 -7.31
CA LYS A 223 -2.92 -10.52 -6.68
C LYS A 223 -3.23 -10.95 -5.24
N LEU A 224 -3.86 -10.06 -4.46
CA LEU A 224 -4.28 -10.37 -3.08
C LEU A 224 -5.38 -11.45 -3.03
N ALA A 225 -6.31 -11.48 -3.99
CA ALA A 225 -7.33 -12.51 -4.09
C ALA A 225 -6.72 -13.90 -4.32
N VAL A 226 -5.75 -14.00 -5.23
CA VAL A 226 -5.01 -15.26 -5.49
C VAL A 226 -4.29 -15.77 -4.23
N ILE A 227 -3.68 -14.86 -3.44
CA ILE A 227 -3.05 -15.25 -2.18
C ILE A 227 -4.10 -15.74 -1.17
N ALA A 228 -5.25 -15.07 -1.08
CA ALA A 228 -6.33 -15.48 -0.17
C ALA A 228 -6.93 -16.85 -0.54
N GLU A 229 -7.11 -17.13 -1.84
CA GLU A 229 -7.55 -18.45 -2.31
C GLU A 229 -6.51 -19.52 -1.99
N SER A 230 -5.22 -19.22 -2.21
CA SER A 230 -4.12 -20.14 -1.85
C SER A 230 -4.06 -20.43 -0.35
N ALA A 231 -4.38 -19.43 0.48
CA ALA A 231 -4.54 -19.57 1.93
C ALA A 231 -5.64 -20.54 2.31
N GLN A 232 -6.79 -20.43 1.64
CA GLN A 232 -7.96 -21.26 1.90
C GLN A 232 -7.68 -22.72 1.55
N VAL A 233 -7.13 -22.98 0.36
CA VAL A 233 -6.73 -24.33 -0.08
C VAL A 233 -5.74 -24.96 0.91
N LEU A 234 -4.78 -24.19 1.41
CA LEU A 234 -3.81 -24.70 2.38
C LEU A 234 -4.44 -24.98 3.76
N THR A 235 -5.45 -24.19 4.16
CA THR A 235 -6.23 -24.39 5.39
C THR A 235 -7.08 -25.66 5.29
N ASP A 236 -7.74 -25.89 4.15
CA ASP A 236 -8.53 -27.10 3.90
C ASP A 236 -7.63 -28.37 3.95
N ILE A 237 -6.38 -28.27 3.45
CA ILE A 237 -5.37 -29.33 3.58
C ILE A 237 -4.92 -29.53 5.05
N ILE A 238 -4.93 -28.49 5.89
CA ILE A 238 -4.63 -28.61 7.33
C ILE A 238 -5.76 -29.34 8.05
N ASP A 239 -7.00 -28.98 7.77
CA ASP A 239 -8.18 -29.58 8.40
C ASP A 239 -8.36 -31.05 8.03
N THR A 240 -8.04 -31.42 6.78
CA THR A 240 -8.03 -32.82 6.33
C THR A 240 -7.07 -33.69 7.17
N ARG A 241 -5.94 -33.15 7.65
CA ARG A 241 -4.97 -33.88 8.49
C ARG A 241 -5.34 -33.96 9.97
N ARG A 242 -6.30 -33.15 10.46
CA ARG A 242 -6.87 -33.34 11.80
C ARG A 242 -7.78 -34.56 11.82
N SER A 243 -8.61 -34.73 10.78
CA SER A 243 -9.47 -35.91 10.61
C SER A 243 -8.67 -37.22 10.62
N LEU A 244 -7.61 -37.32 9.80
CA LEU A 244 -6.76 -38.52 9.74
C LEU A 244 -6.04 -38.85 11.06
N ARG A 245 -5.66 -37.85 11.87
CA ARG A 245 -5.04 -38.12 13.18
C ARG A 245 -6.05 -38.65 14.19
N LEU A 246 -7.28 -38.14 14.18
CA LEU A 246 -8.36 -38.65 15.03
C LEU A 246 -8.74 -40.07 14.62
N GLU A 247 -8.80 -40.35 13.32
CA GLU A 247 -9.06 -41.70 12.80
C GLU A 247 -7.98 -42.69 13.26
N VAL A 248 -6.69 -42.34 13.13
CA VAL A 248 -5.59 -43.21 13.60
C VAL A 248 -5.62 -43.41 15.12
N ILE A 249 -5.97 -42.37 15.91
CA ILE A 249 -6.12 -42.52 17.36
C ILE A 249 -7.26 -43.48 17.69
N ILE A 250 -8.41 -43.39 17.02
CA ILE A 250 -9.54 -44.30 17.22
C ILE A 250 -9.14 -45.74 16.87
N VAL A 251 -8.46 -45.95 15.75
CA VAL A 251 -7.97 -47.28 15.34
C VAL A 251 -6.99 -47.86 16.36
N LEU A 252 -6.07 -47.04 16.89
CA LEU A 252 -5.13 -47.48 17.94
C LEU A 252 -5.85 -47.80 19.27
N LEU A 253 -6.87 -47.03 19.64
CA LEU A 253 -7.68 -47.29 20.85
C LEU A 253 -8.43 -48.62 20.74
N ILE A 254 -9.06 -48.90 19.59
CA ILE A 254 -9.74 -50.17 19.33
C ILE A 254 -8.73 -51.33 19.38
N LEU A 255 -7.57 -51.17 18.75
CA LEU A 255 -6.52 -52.20 18.75
C LEU A 255 -6.02 -52.49 20.17
N PHE A 256 -5.83 -51.45 20.99
CA PHE A 256 -5.43 -51.60 22.38
C PHE A 256 -6.47 -52.37 23.20
N GLU A 257 -7.76 -52.06 23.05
CA GLU A 257 -8.84 -52.73 23.77
C GLU A 257 -8.97 -54.22 23.40
N VAL A 258 -8.82 -54.54 22.12
CA VAL A 258 -8.80 -55.94 21.64
C VAL A 258 -7.61 -56.70 22.25
N LEU A 259 -6.42 -56.09 22.31
CA LEU A 259 -5.24 -56.72 22.91
C LEU A 259 -5.41 -56.97 24.42
N VAL A 260 -5.97 -56.00 25.16
CA VAL A 260 -6.26 -56.16 26.59
C VAL A 260 -7.27 -57.29 26.82
N THR A 261 -8.31 -57.36 25.99
CA THR A 261 -9.34 -58.41 26.07
C THR A 261 -8.75 -59.80 25.82
N ILE A 262 -7.89 -59.94 24.79
CA ILE A 262 -7.20 -61.20 24.47
C ILE A 262 -6.26 -61.60 25.62
N TYR A 263 -5.52 -60.64 26.18
CA TYR A 263 -4.61 -60.89 27.30
C TYR A 263 -5.36 -61.38 28.54
N GLN A 264 -6.48 -60.73 28.89
CA GLN A 264 -7.33 -61.16 30.01
C GLN A 264 -7.90 -62.57 29.79
N LEU A 265 -8.35 -62.88 28.58
CA LEU A 265 -8.85 -64.22 28.24
C LEU A 265 -7.76 -65.29 28.32
N ALA A 266 -6.54 -64.98 27.85
CA ALA A 266 -5.41 -65.90 27.91
C ALA A 266 -4.97 -66.17 29.35
N MET A 267 -4.97 -65.13 30.20
CA MET A 267 -4.58 -65.24 31.61
C MET A 267 -5.66 -65.91 32.46
N GLY A 268 -6.94 -65.61 32.21
CA GLY A 268 -8.07 -66.25 32.90
C GLY A 268 -8.31 -67.72 32.50
N ARG A 269 -7.64 -68.21 31.46
CA ARG A 269 -7.67 -69.63 31.07
C ARG A 269 -6.56 -70.46 31.74
N HIS A 270 -5.65 -69.81 32.46
CA HIS A 270 -4.51 -70.42 33.15
C HIS A 270 -4.62 -70.45 34.68
N SER A 271 -5.76 -70.03 35.24
CA SER A 271 -6.16 -70.19 36.65
C SER A 271 -7.28 -71.21 36.78
#